data_AF-A0A316S514-F1
#
_entry.id   AF-A0A316S514-F1
#
_cell.length_a   1.000
_cell.length_b   1.000
_cell.length_c   1.000
_cell.angle_alpha   90.00
_cell.angle_beta   90.00
_cell.angle_gamma   90.00
#
_symmetry.space_group_name_H-M   'P 1'
#
loop_
_entity.id
_entity.type
_entity.pdbx_description
1 polymer ?
#
loop_
_entity_poly.entity_id
_entity_poly.type
_entity_poly.pdbx_seq_one_letter_code
_entity_poly.pdbx_strand_id
1 'polypeptide(L)'
;MRPDLRAYLLGDEGSRAFGPGPRELLHRIEETGSLRSAAASMGMAYTKATRLVKTAEASFGFKLTERTIGGAGGGGSRLTTEARDLLGRYEAFEHACVDDLRRNFNECFSGFCDVPRVGCVVMASGLARRFGSQKLVEPLVGVPVLERTLSALPDDLLDIVVVTRSEEVEELCETVGVRCVLHSGSHQSDTIREGLKALPGVPACLFVPGDQPLLREESVRALVADFQTHPGSIVRLGWHGSPASPILWPNEELPALAALEGDQGGSALLARRQELGVRVRVVEAQSELEIHDVDTREDLELLEAALRV
;
A
#
# COMPACT_ATOMS: atom_id res chain seq x y z
N MET A 1 -2.84 13.33 9.74
CA MET A 1 -4.27 12.91 9.71
C MET A 1 -4.38 11.41 10.00
N ARG A 2 -5.48 10.88 10.57
CA ARG A 2 -5.65 9.43 10.82
C ARG A 2 -7.11 8.96 10.68
N PRO A 3 -7.38 7.73 10.22
CA PRO A 3 -8.73 7.19 10.13
C PRO A 3 -9.23 6.67 11.50
N ASP A 4 -10.54 6.74 11.74
CA ASP A 4 -11.22 6.10 12.88
C ASP A 4 -12.53 5.47 12.38
N LEU A 5 -12.65 4.15 12.48
CA LEU A 5 -13.85 3.39 12.13
C LEU A 5 -14.15 2.41 13.26
N ARG A 6 -15.40 2.38 13.72
CA ARG A 6 -15.85 1.48 14.79
C ARG A 6 -16.83 0.46 14.25
N ALA A 7 -16.48 -0.81 14.37
CA ALA A 7 -17.34 -1.90 13.93
C ALA A 7 -18.41 -2.21 14.99
N TYR A 8 -19.64 -2.46 14.54
CA TYR A 8 -20.74 -2.90 15.39
C TYR A 8 -21.42 -4.11 14.75
N LEU A 9 -21.66 -5.15 15.54
CA LEU A 9 -22.51 -6.27 15.15
C LEU A 9 -23.96 -5.87 15.40
N LEU A 10 -24.79 -5.95 14.37
CA LEU A 10 -26.20 -5.59 14.44
C LEU A 10 -27.06 -6.85 14.63
N GLY A 11 -28.07 -6.76 15.50
CA GLY A 11 -29.12 -7.78 15.60
C GLY A 11 -30.23 -7.55 14.57
N ASP A 12 -31.23 -8.44 14.54
CA ASP A 12 -32.28 -8.51 13.52
C ASP A 12 -33.08 -7.21 13.31
N GLU A 13 -33.16 -6.34 14.32
CA GLU A 13 -33.84 -5.03 14.25
C GLU A 13 -32.88 -3.84 14.03
N GLY A 14 -31.65 -4.10 13.59
CA GLY A 14 -30.61 -3.06 13.41
C GLY A 14 -30.07 -2.50 14.73
N SER A 15 -30.43 -3.09 15.87
CA SER A 15 -29.90 -2.71 17.18
C SER A 15 -28.43 -3.12 17.29
N ARG A 16 -27.60 -2.29 17.92
CA ARG A 16 -26.17 -2.59 18.15
C ARG A 16 -26.04 -3.68 19.21
N ALA A 17 -26.04 -4.93 18.77
CA ALA A 17 -25.90 -6.11 19.60
C ALA A 17 -24.53 -6.16 20.29
N PHE A 18 -23.46 -5.90 19.54
CA PHE A 18 -22.09 -5.96 20.04
C PHE A 18 -21.19 -4.93 19.38
N GLY A 19 -20.08 -4.56 20.03
CA GLY A 19 -19.15 -3.54 19.56
C GLY A 19 -18.19 -3.10 20.66
N PRO A 20 -17.53 -1.92 20.54
CA PRO A 20 -16.49 -1.49 21.49
C PRO A 20 -16.93 -1.43 22.95
N GLY A 21 -18.19 -1.05 23.19
CA GLY A 21 -18.76 -0.94 24.54
C GLY A 21 -18.95 -2.31 25.22
N PRO A 22 -19.76 -3.22 24.66
CA PRO A 22 -19.87 -4.59 25.15
C PRO A 22 -18.54 -5.34 25.22
N ARG A 23 -17.66 -5.20 24.21
CA ARG A 23 -16.29 -5.78 24.22
C ARG A 23 -15.53 -5.38 25.49
N GLU A 24 -15.40 -4.08 25.74
CA GLU A 24 -14.71 -3.56 26.93
C GLU A 24 -15.38 -4.03 28.22
N LEU A 25 -16.72 -4.04 28.28
CA LEU A 25 -17.45 -4.49 29.45
C LEU A 25 -17.16 -5.96 29.79
N LEU A 26 -17.06 -6.85 28.80
CA LEU A 26 -16.74 -8.26 29.02
C LEU A 26 -15.33 -8.45 29.57
N HIS A 27 -14.34 -7.72 29.04
CA HIS A 27 -12.97 -7.70 29.61
C HIS A 27 -12.97 -7.28 31.07
N ARG A 28 -13.66 -6.18 31.39
CA ARG A 28 -13.76 -5.70 32.78
C ARG A 28 -14.47 -6.71 33.70
N ILE A 29 -15.40 -7.50 33.19
CA ILE A 29 -16.03 -8.57 33.97
C ILE A 29 -15.03 -9.69 34.26
N GLU A 30 -14.18 -10.07 33.31
CA GLU A 30 -13.10 -11.06 33.57
C GLU A 30 -12.08 -10.54 34.58
N GLU A 31 -11.66 -9.27 34.45
CA GLU A 31 -10.71 -8.63 35.38
C GLU A 31 -11.28 -8.52 36.81
N THR A 32 -12.53 -8.07 36.95
CA THR A 32 -13.11 -7.72 38.26
C THR A 32 -13.93 -8.84 38.89
N GLY A 33 -14.32 -9.86 38.11
CA GLY A 33 -15.26 -10.91 38.53
C GLY A 33 -16.68 -10.41 38.85
N SER A 34 -17.04 -9.19 38.44
CA SER A 34 -18.32 -8.56 38.80
C SER A 34 -18.81 -7.58 37.74
N LEU A 35 -20.04 -7.78 37.23
CA LEU A 35 -20.68 -6.82 36.32
C LEU A 35 -20.83 -5.42 36.93
N ARG A 36 -21.03 -5.33 38.26
CA ARG A 36 -21.16 -4.03 38.94
C ARG A 36 -19.82 -3.30 38.99
N SER A 37 -18.75 -4.01 39.36
CA SER A 37 -17.40 -3.44 39.43
C SER A 37 -16.90 -3.04 38.04
N ALA A 38 -17.17 -3.88 37.03
CA ALA A 38 -16.91 -3.58 35.62
C ALA A 38 -17.64 -2.33 35.13
N ALA A 39 -18.94 -2.20 35.45
CA ALA A 39 -19.70 -1.00 35.11
C ALA A 39 -19.12 0.26 35.78
N ALA A 40 -18.74 0.15 37.06
CA ALA A 40 -18.16 1.25 37.81
C ALA A 40 -16.80 1.69 37.27
N SER A 41 -15.92 0.74 36.89
CA SER A 41 -14.60 1.08 36.31
C SER A 41 -14.71 1.77 34.95
N MET A 42 -15.79 1.51 34.21
CA MET A 42 -16.11 2.19 32.95
C MET A 42 -16.90 3.51 33.14
N GLY A 43 -17.14 3.95 34.38
CA GLY A 43 -17.95 5.14 34.66
C GLY A 43 -19.41 5.03 34.19
N MET A 44 -19.96 3.82 34.09
CA MET A 44 -21.33 3.59 33.63
C MET A 44 -22.26 3.06 34.72
N ALA A 45 -23.55 3.39 34.60
CA ALA A 45 -24.57 2.84 35.49
C ALA A 45 -24.69 1.32 35.30
N TYR A 46 -24.86 0.58 36.40
CA TYR A 46 -25.07 -0.87 36.38
C TYR A 46 -26.27 -1.30 35.52
N THR A 47 -27.33 -0.48 35.46
CA THR A 47 -28.50 -0.72 34.60
C THR A 47 -28.14 -0.64 33.11
N LYS A 48 -27.24 0.28 32.72
CA LYS A 48 -26.72 0.38 31.36
C LYS A 48 -25.87 -0.85 31.01
N ALA A 49 -24.98 -1.27 31.90
CA ALA A 49 -24.17 -2.48 31.71
C ALA A 49 -25.05 -3.74 31.55
N THR A 50 -26.06 -3.89 32.41
CA THR A 50 -27.04 -4.98 32.32
C THR A 50 -27.80 -4.96 31.00
N ARG A 51 -28.19 -3.77 30.53
CA ARG A 51 -28.87 -3.63 29.23
C ARG A 51 -27.97 -4.03 28.07
N LEU A 52 -26.70 -3.60 28.06
CA LEU A 52 -25.73 -3.99 27.03
C LEU A 52 -25.58 -5.52 26.95
N VAL A 53 -25.41 -6.17 28.10
CA VAL A 53 -25.32 -7.64 28.17
C VAL A 53 -26.62 -8.27 27.65
N LYS A 54 -27.78 -7.85 28.14
CA LYS A 54 -29.07 -8.42 27.72
C LYS A 54 -29.34 -8.23 26.23
N THR A 55 -28.99 -7.07 25.67
CA THR A 55 -29.14 -6.80 24.23
C THR A 55 -28.26 -7.75 23.42
N ALA A 56 -26.99 -7.92 23.81
CA ALA A 56 -26.10 -8.86 23.16
C ALA A 56 -26.59 -10.31 23.30
N GLU A 57 -26.98 -10.75 24.50
CA GLU A 57 -27.53 -12.09 24.75
C GLU A 57 -28.77 -12.38 23.90
N ALA A 58 -29.67 -11.40 23.75
CA ALA A 58 -30.87 -11.56 22.93
C ALA A 58 -30.52 -11.76 21.45
N SER A 59 -29.52 -11.05 20.94
CA SER A 59 -29.09 -11.18 19.54
C SER A 59 -28.29 -12.44 19.27
N PHE A 60 -27.47 -12.91 20.21
CA PHE A 60 -26.64 -14.10 20.02
C PHE A 60 -27.31 -15.40 20.46
N GLY A 61 -28.39 -15.34 21.23
CA GLY A 61 -29.14 -16.52 21.68
C GLY A 61 -28.49 -17.32 22.81
N PHE A 62 -27.44 -16.78 23.44
CA PHE A 62 -26.77 -17.42 24.58
C PHE A 62 -26.43 -16.41 25.68
N LYS A 63 -26.14 -16.93 26.88
CA LYS A 63 -25.75 -16.10 28.03
C LYS A 63 -24.31 -15.66 27.92
N LEU A 64 -24.05 -14.37 28.14
CA LEU A 64 -22.68 -13.85 28.12
C LEU A 64 -21.98 -14.03 29.47
N THR A 65 -22.75 -14.10 30.55
CA THR A 65 -22.21 -14.23 31.90
C THR A 65 -22.90 -15.33 32.70
N GLU A 66 -22.11 -16.13 33.39
CA GLU A 66 -22.55 -17.00 34.48
C GLU A 66 -22.57 -16.21 35.79
N ARG A 67 -23.61 -16.46 36.60
CA ARG A 67 -23.72 -15.92 37.95
C ARG A 67 -23.28 -16.97 38.95
N THR A 68 -22.31 -16.64 39.79
CA THR A 68 -22.06 -17.44 40.99
C THR A 68 -23.05 -17.00 42.07
N ILE A 69 -23.96 -17.89 42.45
CA ILE A 69 -24.89 -17.64 43.57
C ILE A 69 -24.09 -17.74 44.87
N GLY A 70 -24.07 -16.69 45.71
CA GLY A 70 -23.64 -16.88 47.09
C GLY A 70 -23.36 -15.63 47.92
N GLY A 71 -24.15 -15.47 49.00
CA GLY A 71 -23.68 -14.99 50.31
C GLY A 71 -23.35 -13.52 50.51
N ALA A 72 -22.97 -13.18 51.74
CA ALA A 72 -22.79 -11.83 52.29
C ALA A 72 -21.79 -10.91 51.54
N GLY A 73 -21.03 -11.44 50.57
CA GLY A 73 -20.10 -10.69 49.71
C GLY A 73 -20.64 -10.30 48.33
N GLY A 74 -21.86 -10.72 47.96
CA GLY A 74 -22.47 -10.44 46.66
C GLY A 74 -22.03 -11.42 45.55
N GLY A 75 -22.97 -11.80 44.68
CA GLY A 75 -22.73 -12.76 43.61
C GLY A 75 -21.74 -12.26 42.55
N GLY A 76 -20.89 -13.16 42.06
CA GLY A 76 -19.91 -12.89 41.00
C GLY A 76 -20.51 -12.97 39.60
N SER A 77 -19.82 -12.39 38.62
CA SER A 77 -20.10 -12.54 37.19
C SER A 77 -18.82 -13.01 36.50
N ARG A 78 -18.90 -14.13 35.78
CA ARG A 78 -17.80 -14.63 34.94
C ARG A 78 -18.34 -14.84 33.52
N LEU A 79 -17.47 -14.69 32.53
CA LEU A 79 -17.85 -15.01 31.15
C LEU A 79 -18.13 -16.50 30.98
N THR A 80 -19.15 -16.81 30.18
CA THR A 80 -19.37 -18.16 29.67
C THR A 80 -18.29 -18.53 28.65
N THR A 81 -18.21 -19.81 28.29
CA THR A 81 -17.28 -20.27 27.24
C THR A 81 -17.61 -19.61 25.89
N GLU A 82 -18.89 -19.51 25.57
CA GLU A 82 -19.41 -18.88 24.35
C GLU A 82 -19.10 -17.38 24.30
N ALA A 83 -19.16 -16.69 25.44
CA ALA A 83 -18.79 -15.27 25.51
C ALA A 83 -17.31 -15.03 25.24
N ARG A 84 -16.43 -15.92 25.71
CA ARG A 84 -14.98 -15.85 25.42
C ARG A 84 -14.70 -16.08 23.95
N ASP A 85 -15.33 -17.08 23.35
CA ASP A 85 -15.22 -17.34 21.90
C ASP A 85 -15.71 -16.14 21.07
N LEU A 86 -16.88 -15.57 21.40
CA LEU A 86 -17.40 -14.35 20.79
C LEU A 86 -16.40 -13.18 20.90
N LEU A 87 -15.85 -12.96 22.09
CA LEU A 87 -14.91 -11.88 22.35
C LEU A 87 -13.65 -12.04 21.48
N GLY A 88 -13.06 -13.24 21.45
CA GLY A 88 -11.89 -13.53 20.61
C GLY A 88 -12.16 -13.34 19.11
N ARG A 89 -13.34 -13.77 18.62
CA ARG A 89 -13.73 -13.58 17.21
C ARG A 89 -13.96 -12.11 16.87
N TYR A 90 -14.62 -11.36 17.75
CA TYR A 90 -14.83 -9.92 17.54
C TYR A 90 -13.50 -9.18 17.48
N GLU A 91 -12.56 -9.52 18.35
CA GLU A 91 -11.24 -8.86 18.37
C GLU A 91 -10.39 -9.22 17.16
N ALA A 92 -10.41 -10.48 16.71
CA ALA A 92 -9.77 -10.86 15.46
C ALA A 92 -10.33 -10.09 14.26
N PHE A 93 -11.67 -9.95 14.20
CA PHE A 93 -12.35 -9.16 13.18
C PHE A 93 -12.00 -7.67 13.26
N GLU A 94 -12.04 -7.07 14.45
CA GLU A 94 -11.73 -5.65 14.67
C GLU A 94 -10.28 -5.34 14.27
N HIS A 95 -9.32 -6.20 14.63
CA HIS A 95 -7.92 -6.06 14.21
C HIS A 95 -7.78 -6.08 12.69
N ALA A 96 -8.37 -7.07 12.01
CA ALA A 96 -8.32 -7.16 10.54
C ALA A 96 -8.91 -5.91 9.87
N CYS A 97 -10.06 -5.42 10.35
CA CYS A 97 -10.68 -4.20 9.83
C CYS A 97 -9.84 -2.95 10.06
N VAL A 98 -9.16 -2.82 11.21
CA VAL A 98 -8.31 -1.67 11.50
C VAL A 98 -7.06 -1.66 10.62
N ASP A 99 -6.47 -2.83 10.36
CA ASP A 99 -5.31 -2.94 9.46
C ASP A 99 -5.69 -2.58 8.02
N ASP A 100 -6.81 -3.09 7.52
CA ASP A 100 -7.36 -2.73 6.21
C ASP A 100 -7.72 -1.24 6.12
N LEU A 101 -8.34 -0.69 7.16
CA LEU A 101 -8.67 0.74 7.22
C LEU A 101 -7.41 1.61 7.09
N ARG A 102 -6.34 1.26 7.82
CA ARG A 102 -5.07 2.02 7.78
C ARG A 102 -4.41 1.92 6.41
N ARG A 103 -4.37 0.71 5.83
CA ARG A 103 -3.80 0.49 4.49
C ARG A 103 -4.55 1.30 3.45
N ASN A 104 -5.87 1.12 3.35
CA ASN A 104 -6.71 1.85 2.39
C ASN A 104 -6.62 3.37 2.59
N PHE A 105 -6.58 3.83 3.84
CA PHE A 105 -6.42 5.26 4.13
C PHE A 105 -5.10 5.81 3.59
N ASN A 106 -3.98 5.13 3.83
CA ASN A 106 -2.68 5.60 3.36
C ASN A 106 -2.60 5.61 1.82
N GLU A 107 -3.22 4.64 1.15
CA GLU A 107 -3.28 4.58 -0.31
C GLU A 107 -4.17 5.69 -0.88
N CYS A 108 -5.43 5.77 -0.45
CA CYS A 108 -6.42 6.73 -0.96
C CYS A 108 -6.07 8.19 -0.67
N PHE A 109 -5.40 8.47 0.45
CA PHE A 109 -5.06 9.83 0.89
C PHE A 109 -3.57 10.13 0.79
N SER A 110 -2.81 9.33 0.03
CA SER A 110 -1.37 9.58 -0.22
C SER A 110 -1.14 11.02 -0.72
N GLY A 111 -0.20 11.74 -0.10
CA GLY A 111 0.09 13.14 -0.41
C GLY A 111 -0.80 14.18 0.30
N PHE A 112 -1.83 13.79 1.05
CA PHE A 112 -2.62 14.72 1.86
C PHE A 112 -2.03 14.91 3.27
N CYS A 113 -1.88 16.17 3.69
CA CYS A 113 -1.33 16.51 5.01
C CYS A 113 0.02 15.79 5.26
N ASP A 114 0.11 14.98 6.33
CA ASP A 114 1.29 14.18 6.68
C ASP A 114 1.20 12.72 6.19
N VAL A 115 0.24 12.37 5.32
CA VAL A 115 0.15 11.02 4.76
C VAL A 115 1.25 10.86 3.71
N PRO A 116 2.11 9.82 3.80
CA PRO A 116 3.22 9.66 2.87
C PRO A 116 2.75 9.61 1.41
N ARG A 117 3.56 10.19 0.53
CA ARG A 117 3.40 10.11 -0.93
C ARG A 117 3.67 8.70 -1.42
N VAL A 118 3.22 8.39 -2.63
CA VAL A 118 3.59 7.15 -3.32
C VAL A 118 5.10 7.18 -3.58
N GLY A 119 5.81 6.11 -3.25
CA GLY A 119 7.22 5.98 -3.59
C GLY A 119 7.40 5.78 -5.09
N CYS A 120 8.50 6.25 -5.66
CA CYS A 120 8.84 6.03 -7.07
C CYS A 120 10.30 5.61 -7.21
N VAL A 121 10.51 4.36 -7.62
CA VAL A 121 11.83 3.83 -7.95
C VAL A 121 12.05 3.96 -9.45
N VAL A 122 12.99 4.83 -9.84
CA VAL A 122 13.48 4.91 -11.21
C VAL A 122 14.61 3.90 -11.38
N MET A 123 14.34 2.88 -12.20
CA MET A 123 15.21 1.75 -12.47
C MET A 123 16.28 2.16 -13.49
N ALA A 124 17.46 2.57 -13.01
CA ALA A 124 18.53 3.14 -13.82
C ALA A 124 19.84 2.31 -13.76
N SER A 125 19.74 1.02 -13.46
CA SER A 125 20.88 0.11 -13.28
C SER A 125 21.24 -0.71 -14.52
N GLY A 126 20.62 -0.46 -15.68
CA GLY A 126 20.90 -1.20 -16.92
C GLY A 126 22.36 -1.07 -17.37
N LEU A 127 22.96 -2.15 -17.91
CA LEU A 127 24.37 -2.17 -18.33
C LEU A 127 24.63 -1.53 -19.70
N ALA A 128 23.60 -1.06 -20.40
CA ALA A 128 23.69 -0.44 -21.73
C ALA A 128 24.56 -1.20 -22.76
N ARG A 129 24.65 -2.54 -22.66
CA ARG A 129 25.59 -3.37 -23.45
C ARG A 129 25.47 -3.21 -24.97
N ARG A 130 24.26 -2.92 -25.46
CA ARG A 130 23.95 -2.74 -26.89
C ARG A 130 24.18 -1.30 -27.38
N PHE A 131 24.27 -0.34 -26.46
CA PHE A 131 24.42 1.08 -26.77
C PHE A 131 25.89 1.50 -26.88
N GLY A 132 26.79 0.84 -26.13
CA GLY A 132 28.24 1.10 -26.18
C GLY A 132 28.73 2.24 -25.28
N SER A 133 27.83 3.10 -24.80
CA SER A 133 28.02 4.11 -23.75
C SER A 133 26.84 4.08 -22.76
N GLN A 134 26.89 4.89 -21.69
CA GLN A 134 25.78 4.99 -20.75
C GLN A 134 24.59 5.73 -21.39
N LYS A 135 23.63 4.98 -21.91
CA LYS A 135 22.46 5.51 -22.64
C LYS A 135 21.64 6.55 -21.88
N LEU A 136 21.63 6.50 -20.55
CA LEU A 136 20.82 7.37 -19.71
C LEU A 136 21.31 8.82 -19.66
N VAL A 137 22.62 9.03 -19.86
CA VAL A 137 23.22 10.38 -19.87
C VAL A 137 23.33 10.96 -21.29
N GLU A 138 23.02 10.16 -22.31
CA GLU A 138 23.08 10.59 -23.70
C GLU A 138 21.94 11.55 -24.03
N PRO A 139 22.18 12.60 -24.83
CA PRO A 139 21.18 13.59 -25.14
C PRO A 139 20.15 13.09 -26.15
N LEU A 140 18.87 13.26 -25.82
CA LEU A 140 17.72 13.18 -26.73
C LEU A 140 17.18 14.60 -26.96
N VAL A 141 17.40 15.16 -28.15
CA VAL A 141 17.08 16.57 -28.46
C VAL A 141 17.75 17.53 -27.46
N GLY A 142 19.01 17.26 -27.13
CA GLY A 142 19.83 18.10 -26.25
C GLY A 142 19.62 17.92 -24.74
N VAL A 143 18.67 17.08 -24.31
CA VAL A 143 18.41 16.78 -22.89
C VAL A 143 18.72 15.30 -22.63
N PRO A 144 19.46 14.93 -21.57
CA PRO A 144 19.73 13.53 -21.22
C PRO A 144 18.46 12.68 -21.17
N VAL A 145 18.54 11.43 -21.67
CA VAL A 145 17.41 10.48 -21.66
C VAL A 145 16.77 10.37 -20.27
N LEU A 146 17.59 10.18 -19.22
CA LEU A 146 17.08 10.06 -17.85
C LEU A 146 16.40 11.35 -17.37
N GLU A 147 16.98 12.51 -17.67
CA GLU A 147 16.39 13.81 -17.27
C GLU A 147 15.00 14.00 -17.89
N ARG A 148 14.80 13.57 -19.14
CA ARG A 148 13.47 13.57 -19.76
C ARG A 148 12.50 12.65 -19.04
N THR A 149 12.91 11.43 -18.70
CA THR A 149 12.09 10.51 -17.90
C THR A 149 11.72 11.12 -16.55
N LEU A 150 12.67 11.75 -15.86
CA LEU A 150 12.44 12.40 -14.56
C LEU A 150 11.48 13.59 -14.66
N SER A 151 11.52 14.35 -15.75
CA SER A 151 10.62 15.48 -15.98
C SER A 151 9.13 15.10 -16.05
N ALA A 152 8.83 13.83 -16.33
CA ALA A 152 7.47 13.30 -16.36
C ALA A 152 6.97 12.83 -14.98
N LEU A 153 7.81 12.89 -13.94
CA LEU A 153 7.47 12.38 -12.61
C LEU A 153 7.03 13.54 -11.69
N PRO A 154 5.73 13.61 -11.32
CA PRO A 154 5.21 14.70 -10.50
C PRO A 154 5.70 14.59 -9.05
N ASP A 155 6.63 15.45 -8.65
CA ASP A 155 7.23 15.47 -7.32
C ASP A 155 6.22 15.81 -6.21
N ASP A 156 5.11 16.48 -6.52
CA ASP A 156 4.00 16.74 -5.61
C ASP A 156 3.23 15.48 -5.22
N LEU A 157 3.29 14.43 -6.04
CA LEU A 157 2.62 13.14 -5.82
C LEU A 157 3.57 12.01 -5.42
N LEU A 158 4.84 12.10 -5.81
CA LEU A 158 5.81 11.03 -5.70
C LEU A 158 6.97 11.39 -4.77
N ASP A 159 7.45 10.40 -4.01
CA ASP A 159 8.77 10.43 -3.38
C ASP A 159 9.75 9.64 -4.27
N ILE A 160 10.58 10.35 -5.03
CA ILE A 160 11.34 9.80 -6.15
C ILE A 160 12.76 9.43 -5.70
N VAL A 161 13.19 8.22 -6.05
CA VAL A 161 14.58 7.76 -5.93
C VAL A 161 15.04 7.13 -7.24
N VAL A 162 16.19 7.57 -7.74
CA VAL A 162 16.89 6.90 -8.85
C VAL A 162 17.81 5.85 -8.26
N VAL A 163 17.76 4.63 -8.80
CA VAL A 163 18.65 3.54 -8.36
C VAL A 163 19.53 3.15 -9.53
N THR A 164 20.84 3.26 -9.36
CA THR A 164 21.81 3.06 -10.44
C THR A 164 23.07 2.31 -9.99
N ARG A 165 23.85 1.86 -10.97
CA ARG A 165 25.20 1.28 -10.79
C ARG A 165 26.28 2.13 -11.47
N SER A 166 25.89 3.28 -12.01
CA SER A 166 26.72 4.12 -12.86
C SER A 166 27.00 5.43 -12.16
N GLU A 167 28.28 5.71 -11.91
CA GLU A 167 28.72 7.00 -11.32
C GLU A 167 28.27 8.18 -12.21
N GLU A 168 28.33 8.05 -13.54
CA GLU A 168 27.82 9.07 -14.48
C GLU A 168 26.32 9.37 -14.29
N VAL A 169 25.52 8.37 -13.93
CA VAL A 169 24.08 8.57 -13.66
C VAL A 169 23.88 9.23 -12.31
N GLU A 170 24.69 8.88 -11.31
CA GLU A 170 24.68 9.55 -10.01
C GLU A 170 25.05 11.02 -10.13
N GLU A 171 26.11 11.37 -10.87
CA GLU A 171 26.51 12.75 -11.17
C GLU A 171 25.40 13.54 -11.89
N LEU A 172 24.70 12.90 -12.84
CA LEU A 172 23.54 13.51 -13.48
C LEU A 172 22.41 13.76 -12.45
N CYS A 173 22.15 12.80 -11.56
CA CYS A 173 21.13 12.97 -10.52
C CYS A 173 21.45 14.10 -9.55
N GLU A 174 22.73 14.26 -9.17
CA GLU A 174 23.20 15.40 -8.37
C GLU A 174 22.97 16.73 -9.08
N THR A 175 23.25 16.78 -10.39
CA THR A 175 23.04 17.97 -11.23
C THR A 175 21.56 18.34 -11.33
N VAL A 176 20.68 17.36 -11.52
CA VAL A 176 19.22 17.53 -11.60
C VAL A 176 18.61 17.80 -10.21
N GLY A 177 19.28 17.42 -9.13
CA GLY A 177 18.79 17.57 -7.76
C GLY A 177 17.80 16.49 -7.32
N VAL A 178 17.89 15.29 -7.90
CA VAL A 178 17.06 14.14 -7.52
C VAL A 178 17.83 13.17 -6.62
N ARG A 179 17.13 12.56 -5.66
CA ARG A 179 17.74 11.56 -4.77
C ARG A 179 18.20 10.34 -5.58
N CYS A 180 19.44 9.92 -5.37
CA CYS A 180 20.05 8.76 -6.02
C CYS A 180 20.53 7.74 -4.99
N VAL A 181 20.52 6.46 -5.38
CA VAL A 181 21.15 5.35 -4.68
C VAL A 181 22.06 4.61 -5.65
N LEU A 182 23.38 4.80 -5.47
CA LEU A 182 24.39 3.98 -6.12
C LEU A 182 24.52 2.63 -5.40
N HIS A 183 24.48 1.53 -6.16
CA HIS A 183 24.64 0.18 -5.62
C HIS A 183 25.55 -0.70 -6.49
N SER A 184 26.06 -1.78 -5.91
CA SER A 184 26.98 -2.73 -6.57
C SER A 184 26.33 -4.08 -6.95
N GLY A 185 25.02 -4.20 -6.77
CA GLY A 185 24.26 -5.41 -7.08
C GLY A 185 24.28 -5.74 -8.58
N SER A 186 24.30 -7.01 -8.94
CA SER A 186 24.42 -7.43 -10.34
C SER A 186 23.07 -7.52 -11.06
N HIS A 187 21.99 -7.62 -10.30
CA HIS A 187 20.70 -8.06 -10.80
C HIS A 187 19.60 -7.01 -10.72
N GLN A 188 18.55 -7.18 -11.53
CA GLN A 188 17.36 -6.32 -11.48
C GLN A 188 16.69 -6.32 -10.09
N SER A 189 16.67 -7.48 -9.42
CA SER A 189 16.14 -7.60 -8.06
C SER A 189 16.93 -6.79 -7.03
N ASP A 190 18.23 -6.57 -7.24
CA ASP A 190 19.04 -5.72 -6.37
C ASP A 190 18.59 -4.25 -6.47
N THR A 191 18.32 -3.77 -7.69
CA THR A 191 17.80 -2.42 -7.93
C THR A 191 16.45 -2.18 -7.25
N ILE A 192 15.53 -3.15 -7.36
CA ILE A 192 14.23 -3.11 -6.68
C ILE A 192 14.44 -3.02 -5.15
N ARG A 193 15.32 -3.87 -4.61
CA ARG A 193 15.55 -3.95 -3.17
C ARG A 193 16.19 -2.69 -2.61
N GLU A 194 17.19 -2.13 -3.28
CA GLU A 194 17.84 -0.88 -2.84
C GLU A 194 16.89 0.32 -2.95
N GLY A 195 16.06 0.38 -4.01
CA GLY A 195 15.01 1.40 -4.12
C GLY A 195 13.99 1.34 -2.99
N LEU A 196 13.50 0.14 -2.66
CA LEU A 196 12.54 -0.06 -1.57
C LEU A 196 13.14 0.24 -0.19
N LYS A 197 14.43 -0.06 0.04
CA LYS A 197 15.13 0.35 1.27
C LYS A 197 15.22 1.87 1.42
N ALA A 198 15.33 2.60 0.31
CA ALA A 198 15.40 4.05 0.31
C ALA A 198 14.04 4.73 0.57
N LEU A 199 12.93 4.01 0.37
CA LEU A 199 11.55 4.48 0.48
C LEU A 199 10.76 3.71 1.56
N PRO A 200 11.16 3.75 2.85
CA PRO A 200 10.46 3.02 3.90
C PRO A 200 9.08 3.64 4.18
N GLY A 201 8.08 2.79 4.38
CA GLY A 201 6.75 3.21 4.87
C GLY A 201 5.85 3.88 3.81
N VAL A 202 6.22 3.83 2.53
CA VAL A 202 5.36 4.32 1.45
C VAL A 202 4.09 3.46 1.30
N PRO A 203 2.92 4.06 0.96
CA PRO A 203 1.67 3.34 0.77
C PRO A 203 1.66 2.46 -0.48
N ALA A 204 2.51 2.79 -1.44
CA ALA A 204 2.72 2.07 -2.68
C ALA A 204 4.05 2.49 -3.30
N CYS A 205 4.52 1.73 -4.28
CA CYS A 205 5.70 2.08 -5.05
C CYS A 205 5.46 1.94 -6.55
N LEU A 206 5.67 3.03 -7.29
CA LEU A 206 5.79 3.06 -8.74
C LEU A 206 7.21 2.64 -9.14
N PHE A 207 7.32 1.78 -10.15
CA PHE A 207 8.58 1.41 -10.77
C PHE A 207 8.60 1.93 -12.21
N VAL A 208 9.55 2.80 -12.51
CA VAL A 208 9.70 3.50 -13.78
C VAL A 208 11.04 3.11 -14.40
N PRO A 209 11.10 2.59 -15.63
CA PRO A 209 12.36 2.44 -16.36
C PRO A 209 13.00 3.81 -16.61
N GLY A 210 14.30 3.98 -16.32
CA GLY A 210 14.98 5.25 -16.52
C GLY A 210 15.11 5.68 -17.99
N ASP A 211 14.91 4.75 -18.90
CA ASP A 211 15.08 4.83 -20.35
C ASP A 211 13.76 4.97 -21.13
N GLN A 212 12.69 5.44 -20.49
CA GLN A 212 11.40 5.83 -21.11
C GLN A 212 11.26 7.36 -21.22
N PRO A 213 12.04 8.04 -22.08
CA PRO A 213 12.16 9.51 -22.08
C PRO A 213 10.94 10.25 -22.65
N LEU A 214 9.96 9.52 -23.18
CA LEU A 214 8.74 10.08 -23.77
C LEU A 214 7.51 9.86 -22.90
N LEU A 215 7.65 9.23 -21.74
CA LEU A 215 6.63 9.14 -20.71
C LEU A 215 6.08 10.54 -20.39
N ARG A 216 4.77 10.66 -20.17
CA ARG A 216 4.13 11.94 -19.87
C ARG A 216 3.66 12.02 -18.43
N GLU A 217 3.75 13.22 -17.86
CA GLU A 217 3.27 13.50 -16.51
C GLU A 217 1.79 13.19 -16.35
N GLU A 218 0.97 13.46 -17.37
CA GLU A 218 -0.46 13.16 -17.35
C GLU A 218 -0.73 11.67 -17.16
N SER A 219 0.05 10.80 -17.81
CA SER A 219 -0.06 9.35 -17.67
C SER A 219 0.35 8.88 -16.28
N VAL A 220 1.42 9.45 -15.71
CA VAL A 220 1.88 9.13 -14.35
C VAL A 220 0.86 9.58 -13.31
N ARG A 221 0.30 10.78 -13.46
CA ARG A 221 -0.80 11.27 -12.61
C ARG A 221 -2.03 10.35 -12.72
N ALA A 222 -2.36 9.89 -13.92
CA ALA A 222 -3.48 8.96 -14.12
C ALA A 222 -3.25 7.60 -13.44
N LEU A 223 -2.03 7.06 -13.46
CA LEU A 223 -1.67 5.84 -12.72
C LEU A 223 -1.90 6.01 -11.20
N VAL A 224 -1.39 7.11 -10.63
CA VAL A 224 -1.55 7.40 -9.21
C VAL A 224 -3.03 7.62 -8.86
N ALA A 225 -3.79 8.33 -9.69
CA ALA A 225 -5.21 8.58 -9.46
C ALA A 225 -6.08 7.31 -9.54
N ASP A 226 -5.83 6.42 -10.51
CA ASP A 226 -6.53 5.13 -10.59
C ASP A 226 -6.21 4.27 -9.35
N PHE A 227 -4.95 4.27 -8.90
CA PHE A 227 -4.56 3.58 -7.68
C PHE A 227 -5.27 4.13 -6.43
N GLN A 228 -5.27 5.45 -6.24
CA GLN A 228 -5.89 6.11 -5.08
C GLN A 228 -7.41 5.85 -4.98
N THR A 229 -8.06 5.57 -6.11
CA THR A 229 -9.50 5.24 -6.17
C THR A 229 -9.78 3.73 -6.14
N HIS A 230 -8.75 2.89 -6.22
CA HIS A 230 -8.83 1.44 -6.20
C HIS A 230 -7.74 0.86 -5.27
N PRO A 231 -7.82 1.07 -3.95
CA PRO A 231 -6.81 0.60 -3.02
C PRO A 231 -6.61 -0.93 -3.14
N GLY A 232 -5.37 -1.37 -2.97
CA GLY A 232 -4.93 -2.75 -3.18
C GLY A 232 -4.81 -3.15 -4.65
N SER A 233 -5.10 -2.29 -5.62
CA SER A 233 -4.85 -2.61 -7.03
C SER A 233 -3.38 -2.52 -7.40
N ILE A 234 -2.98 -3.25 -8.44
CA ILE A 234 -1.69 -3.08 -9.13
C ILE A 234 -2.00 -2.31 -10.40
N VAL A 235 -1.49 -1.09 -10.54
CA VAL A 235 -1.84 -0.23 -11.67
C VAL A 235 -0.65 -0.09 -12.59
N ARG A 236 -0.81 -0.31 -13.89
CA ARG A 236 0.28 -0.17 -14.86
C ARG A 236 -0.16 0.58 -16.10
N LEU A 237 0.81 1.17 -16.77
CA LEU A 237 0.58 1.77 -18.08
C LEU A 237 0.31 0.67 -19.10
N GLY A 238 -0.39 1.02 -20.18
CA GLY A 238 -0.55 0.19 -21.35
C GLY A 238 -0.90 0.99 -22.59
N TRP A 239 -0.86 0.32 -23.74
CA TRP A 239 -1.24 0.89 -25.02
C TRP A 239 -2.11 -0.09 -25.81
N HIS A 240 -3.33 0.31 -26.14
CA HIS A 240 -4.33 -0.53 -26.80
C HIS A 240 -4.51 -1.88 -26.09
N GLY A 241 -4.58 -1.86 -24.76
CA GLY A 241 -4.71 -3.05 -23.91
C GLY A 241 -3.44 -3.87 -23.74
N SER A 242 -2.33 -3.51 -24.39
CA SER A 242 -1.03 -4.16 -24.18
C SER A 242 -0.35 -3.58 -22.93
N PRO A 243 -0.01 -4.40 -21.93
CA PRO A 243 0.58 -3.91 -20.68
C PRO A 243 2.02 -3.45 -20.88
N ALA A 244 2.37 -2.31 -20.29
CA ALA A 244 3.68 -1.69 -20.34
C ALA A 244 4.15 -1.25 -18.94
N SER A 245 5.34 -0.67 -18.88
CA SER A 245 5.79 0.14 -17.75
C SER A 245 5.34 1.59 -17.96
N PRO A 246 5.28 2.43 -16.91
CA PRO A 246 5.51 2.13 -15.49
C PRO A 246 4.47 1.21 -14.83
N ILE A 247 4.81 0.66 -13.67
CA ILE A 247 3.91 -0.18 -12.86
C ILE A 247 3.97 0.19 -11.37
N LEU A 248 2.80 0.38 -10.76
CA LEU A 248 2.58 0.76 -9.37
C LEU A 248 2.09 -0.45 -8.58
N TRP A 249 2.76 -0.73 -7.48
CA TRP A 249 2.45 -1.84 -6.58
C TRP A 249 2.02 -1.35 -5.20
N PRO A 250 0.94 -1.90 -4.61
CA PRO A 250 0.50 -1.54 -3.27
C PRO A 250 1.50 -2.02 -2.22
N ASN A 251 1.52 -1.36 -1.05
CA ASN A 251 2.47 -1.64 0.03
C ASN A 251 2.54 -3.14 0.41
N GLU A 252 1.40 -3.82 0.41
CA GLU A 252 1.29 -5.24 0.79
C GLU A 252 2.09 -6.19 -0.11
N GLU A 253 2.38 -5.81 -1.37
CA GLU A 253 3.16 -6.64 -2.30
C GLU A 253 4.66 -6.25 -2.34
N LEU A 254 5.04 -5.12 -1.74
CA LEU A 254 6.43 -4.66 -1.74
C LEU A 254 7.40 -5.66 -1.07
N PRO A 255 7.04 -6.36 0.03
CA PRO A 255 7.89 -7.42 0.58
C PRO A 255 8.16 -8.56 -0.41
N ALA A 256 7.16 -8.94 -1.21
CA ALA A 256 7.32 -9.99 -2.22
C ALA A 256 8.23 -9.53 -3.37
N LEU A 257 8.16 -8.25 -3.77
CA LEU A 257 9.08 -7.65 -4.74
C LEU A 257 10.52 -7.58 -4.20
N ALA A 258 10.70 -7.19 -2.93
CA ALA A 258 12.02 -7.11 -2.30
C ALA A 258 12.70 -8.48 -2.15
N ALA A 259 11.90 -9.56 -2.09
CA ALA A 259 12.34 -10.94 -2.01
C ALA A 259 12.65 -11.59 -3.38
N LEU A 260 12.48 -10.86 -4.49
CA LEU A 260 12.92 -11.35 -5.81
C LEU A 260 14.44 -11.58 -5.83
N GLU A 261 14.85 -12.52 -6.68
CA GLU A 261 16.25 -12.92 -6.88
C GLU A 261 16.61 -12.95 -8.36
N GLY A 262 17.88 -12.70 -8.67
CA GLY A 262 18.38 -12.66 -10.04
C GLY A 262 17.71 -11.57 -10.87
N ASP A 263 17.72 -11.73 -12.20
CA ASP A 263 17.20 -10.75 -13.16
C ASP A 263 15.66 -10.79 -13.30
N GLN A 264 14.97 -10.99 -12.17
CA GLN A 264 13.51 -11.02 -12.11
C GLN A 264 12.98 -9.67 -11.64
N GLY A 265 11.97 -9.17 -12.35
CA GLY A 265 11.17 -8.01 -11.96
C GLY A 265 9.73 -8.38 -11.59
N GLY A 266 8.89 -7.36 -11.39
CA GLY A 266 7.48 -7.55 -11.00
C GLY A 266 6.66 -8.42 -11.96
N SER A 267 7.01 -8.46 -13.26
CA SER A 267 6.36 -9.35 -14.22
C SER A 267 6.53 -10.84 -13.87
N ALA A 268 7.65 -11.23 -13.27
CA ALA A 268 7.85 -12.61 -12.81
C ALA A 268 6.92 -12.94 -11.62
N LEU A 269 6.63 -11.96 -10.76
CA LEU A 269 5.69 -12.12 -9.65
C LEU A 269 4.26 -12.30 -10.16
N LEU A 270 3.82 -11.47 -11.13
CA LEU A 270 2.52 -11.61 -11.79
C LEU A 270 2.35 -12.97 -12.48
N ALA A 271 3.40 -13.49 -13.10
CA ALA A 271 3.36 -14.80 -13.77
C ALA A 271 3.22 -15.97 -12.78
N ARG A 272 3.79 -15.86 -11.58
CA ARG A 272 3.78 -16.92 -10.56
C ARG A 272 2.54 -16.93 -9.68
N ARG A 273 1.91 -15.76 -9.49
CA ARG A 273 0.78 -15.56 -8.59
C ARG A 273 -0.45 -15.10 -9.36
N GLN A 274 -1.25 -16.05 -9.84
CA GLN A 274 -2.42 -15.77 -10.68
C GLN A 274 -3.45 -14.88 -9.97
N GLU A 275 -3.53 -14.94 -8.64
CA GLU A 275 -4.40 -14.08 -7.83
C GLU A 275 -4.03 -12.59 -7.89
N LEU A 276 -2.80 -12.25 -8.27
CA LEU A 276 -2.42 -10.86 -8.50
C LEU A 276 -2.97 -10.33 -9.83
N GLY A 277 -3.14 -11.21 -10.82
CA GLY A 277 -3.63 -10.84 -12.14
C GLY A 277 -5.01 -10.19 -12.11
N VAL A 278 -5.90 -10.64 -11.21
CA VAL A 278 -7.26 -10.05 -11.06
C VAL A 278 -7.25 -8.65 -10.42
N ARG A 279 -6.13 -8.24 -9.82
CA ARG A 279 -5.93 -6.92 -9.23
C ARG A 279 -5.24 -5.94 -10.19
N VAL A 280 -4.78 -6.43 -11.35
CA VAL A 280 -4.09 -5.59 -12.34
C VAL A 280 -5.09 -4.69 -13.06
N ARG A 281 -4.78 -3.40 -13.07
CA ARG A 281 -5.50 -2.36 -13.80
C ARG A 281 -4.55 -1.73 -14.81
N VAL A 282 -5.07 -1.48 -16.01
CA VAL A 282 -4.31 -0.85 -17.10
C VAL A 282 -4.84 0.55 -17.31
N VAL A 283 -3.96 1.53 -17.22
CA VAL A 283 -4.20 2.92 -17.61
C VAL A 283 -3.59 3.11 -18.99
N GLU A 284 -4.39 3.57 -19.95
CA GLU A 284 -3.92 3.81 -21.31
C GLU A 284 -3.00 5.03 -21.37
N ALA A 285 -1.85 4.89 -22.03
CA ALA A 285 -0.97 5.99 -22.38
C ALA A 285 -1.68 6.98 -23.31
N GLN A 286 -1.23 8.23 -23.32
CA GLN A 286 -1.70 9.27 -24.25
C GLN A 286 -1.13 9.07 -25.65
N SER A 287 0.00 8.38 -25.78
CA SER A 287 0.59 8.00 -27.07
C SER A 287 1.42 6.73 -26.97
N GLU A 288 1.54 6.01 -28.08
CA GLU A 288 2.41 4.84 -28.22
C GLU A 288 3.87 5.12 -27.81
N LEU A 289 4.33 6.34 -28.05
CA LEU A 289 5.70 6.74 -27.75
C LEU A 289 6.08 6.63 -26.27
N GLU A 290 5.10 6.70 -25.36
CA GLU A 290 5.35 6.64 -23.91
C GLU A 290 5.84 5.27 -23.42
N ILE A 291 5.53 4.21 -24.17
CA ILE A 291 5.88 2.84 -23.78
C ILE A 291 7.19 2.36 -24.43
N HIS A 292 7.87 3.24 -25.18
CA HIS A 292 9.13 2.89 -25.84
C HIS A 292 10.34 3.20 -24.95
N ASP A 293 11.16 2.17 -24.77
CA ASP A 293 12.47 2.26 -24.13
C ASP A 293 13.55 2.61 -25.17
N VAL A 294 14.60 3.31 -24.76
CA VAL A 294 15.80 3.50 -25.60
C VAL A 294 16.77 2.37 -25.31
N ASP A 295 17.02 1.43 -26.22
CA ASP A 295 17.91 0.28 -25.99
C ASP A 295 19.18 0.31 -26.85
N THR A 296 19.10 0.97 -28.00
CA THR A 296 20.13 1.09 -29.04
C THR A 296 20.29 2.54 -29.48
N ARG A 297 21.34 2.84 -30.26
CA ARG A 297 21.54 4.18 -30.81
C ARG A 297 20.47 4.50 -31.84
N GLU A 298 20.07 3.50 -32.61
CA GLU A 298 18.99 3.57 -33.58
C GLU A 298 17.66 3.94 -32.92
N ASP A 299 17.35 3.40 -31.73
CA ASP A 299 16.15 3.80 -30.98
C ASP A 299 16.18 5.29 -30.63
N LEU A 300 17.34 5.78 -30.16
CA LEU A 300 17.52 7.19 -29.82
C LEU A 300 17.32 8.09 -31.05
N GLU A 301 17.88 7.71 -32.20
CA GLU A 301 17.74 8.44 -33.46
C GLU A 301 16.29 8.46 -33.96
N LEU A 302 15.57 7.35 -33.83
CA LEU A 302 14.15 7.25 -34.19
C LEU A 302 13.28 8.16 -33.31
N LEU A 303 13.51 8.15 -32.00
CA LEU A 303 12.79 9.05 -31.08
C LEU A 303 13.13 10.51 -31.34
N GLU A 304 14.41 10.81 -31.62
CA GLU A 304 14.83 12.17 -31.95
C GLU A 304 14.17 12.68 -33.25
N ALA A 305 14.05 11.82 -34.26
CA ALA A 305 13.33 12.14 -35.47
C ALA A 305 11.84 12.40 -35.20
N ALA A 306 11.19 11.57 -34.38
CA ALA A 306 9.78 11.72 -34.01
C ALA A 306 9.48 13.02 -33.24
N LEU A 307 10.44 13.51 -32.44
CA LEU A 307 10.30 14.74 -31.65
C LEU A 307 10.56 16.04 -32.43
N ARG A 308 11.19 15.95 -33.61
CA ARG A 308 11.51 17.12 -34.45
C ARG A 308 10.40 17.47 -35.45
N VAL A 309 9.33 16.68 -35.49
CA VAL A 309 8.13 16.88 -36.33
C VAL A 309 7.05 17.60 -35.55
#